data_AF-A0AAN9V2A0-F1
#
_entry.id   AF-A0AAN9V2A0-F1
#
_cell.length_a   1.000
_cell.length_b   1.000
_cell.length_c   1.000
_cell.angle_alpha   90.00
_cell.angle_beta   90.00
_cell.angle_gamma   90.00
#
_symmetry.space_group_name_H-M   'P 1'
#
loop_
_entity.id
_entity.type
_entity.pdbx_description
1 polymer ?
#
loop_
_entity_poly.entity_id
_entity_poly.type
_entity_poly.pdbx_seq_one_letter_code
_entity_poly.pdbx_strand_id
1 'polypeptide(L)'
;MFRRPVKYERFIRPMGLRYKKANVTHPELGVTVQLPILSVKKNPQNPLYTQLGVLTKGTIIEVNVSELGLVTAGGKVAWGRYAQVTNNAENDGCVNAVLLV
;
A
#
# COMPACT_ATOMS: atom_id res chain seq x y z
N MET A 1 -12.56 9.09 -4.75
CA MET A 1 -12.03 10.37 -4.27
C MET A 1 -12.52 11.48 -5.18
N PHE A 2 -13.28 12.43 -4.64
CA PHE A 2 -13.75 13.61 -5.35
C PHE A 2 -12.61 14.65 -5.46
N ARG A 3 -12.43 15.28 -6.62
CA ARG A 3 -11.47 16.39 -6.78
C ARG A 3 -12.03 17.66 -6.15
N ARG A 4 -11.17 18.47 -5.57
CA ARG A 4 -11.58 19.80 -5.09
C ARG A 4 -11.81 20.70 -6.31
N PRO A 5 -12.63 21.75 -6.20
CA PRO A 5 -12.78 22.71 -7.29
C PRO A 5 -11.42 23.29 -7.68
N VAL A 6 -11.20 23.51 -8.98
CA VAL A 6 -9.89 23.86 -9.56
C VAL A 6 -9.26 25.07 -8.87
N LYS A 7 -10.07 26.08 -8.51
CA LYS A 7 -9.61 27.29 -7.82
C LYS A 7 -8.99 27.04 -6.44
N TYR A 8 -9.35 25.94 -5.77
CA TYR A 8 -8.91 25.61 -4.41
C TYR A 8 -8.05 24.33 -4.35
N GLU A 9 -7.78 23.67 -5.49
CA GLU A 9 -6.97 22.45 -5.54
C GLU A 9 -5.48 22.82 -5.49
N ARG A 10 -4.87 22.63 -4.32
CA ARG A 10 -3.42 22.89 -4.12
C ARG A 10 -2.56 21.65 -4.35
N PHE A 11 -3.10 20.46 -4.10
CA PHE A 11 -2.40 19.18 -4.27
C PHE A 11 -3.11 18.33 -5.31
N ILE A 12 -2.50 18.20 -6.48
CA ILE A 12 -3.04 17.43 -7.60
C ILE A 12 -2.54 16.00 -7.49
N ARG A 13 -3.47 15.05 -7.45
CA ARG A 13 -3.18 13.61 -7.56
C ARG A 13 -3.69 13.13 -8.92
N PRO A 14 -2.83 12.99 -9.96
CA PRO A 14 -3.27 12.58 -11.30
C PRO A 14 -3.85 11.16 -11.26
N MET A 15 -4.79 10.84 -12.15
CA MET A 15 -5.46 9.54 -12.10
C MET A 15 -4.56 8.37 -12.51
N GLY A 16 -3.62 8.59 -13.43
CA GLY A 16 -2.71 7.53 -13.91
C GLY A 16 -1.74 7.00 -12.87
N LEU A 17 -1.42 7.78 -11.83
CA LEU A 17 -0.50 7.38 -10.76
C LEU A 17 -1.23 6.85 -9.51
N ARG A 18 -2.52 6.52 -9.61
CA ARG A 18 -3.32 6.04 -8.49
C ARG A 18 -3.33 4.51 -8.46
N TYR A 19 -2.43 3.95 -7.67
CA TYR A 19 -2.43 2.52 -7.39
C TYR A 19 -3.50 2.15 -6.37
N LYS A 20 -4.21 1.06 -6.65
CA LYS A 20 -5.19 0.44 -5.74
C LYS A 20 -4.77 -0.94 -5.25
N LYS A 21 -3.79 -1.56 -5.92
CA LYS A 21 -3.26 -2.88 -5.62
C LYS A 21 -1.74 -2.83 -5.56
N ALA A 22 -1.16 -3.72 -4.77
CA ALA A 22 0.28 -3.93 -4.67
C ALA A 22 0.59 -5.42 -4.85
N ASN A 23 1.74 -5.72 -5.44
CA ASN A 23 2.30 -7.07 -5.47
C ASN A 23 3.01 -7.29 -4.14
N VAL A 24 2.42 -8.13 -3.30
CA VAL A 24 2.85 -8.36 -1.93
C VAL A 24 3.49 -9.75 -1.83
N THR A 25 4.72 -9.80 -1.35
CA THR A 25 5.48 -11.04 -1.16
C THR A 25 5.42 -11.48 0.29
N HIS A 26 5.06 -12.74 0.54
CA HIS A 26 5.15 -13.36 1.86
C HIS A 26 6.53 -14.04 2.02
N PRO A 27 7.41 -13.56 2.93
CA PRO A 27 8.79 -14.05 3.01
C PRO A 27 8.89 -15.53 3.38
N GLU A 28 8.01 -16.04 4.24
CA GLU A 28 8.08 -17.46 4.68
C GLU A 28 7.56 -18.45 3.65
N LEU A 29 6.57 -18.07 2.84
CA LEU A 29 5.92 -18.95 1.89
C LEU A 29 6.53 -18.84 0.48
N GLY A 30 7.30 -17.77 0.22
CA GLY A 30 7.89 -17.50 -1.10
C GLY A 30 6.86 -17.15 -2.18
N VAL A 31 5.63 -16.81 -1.80
CA VAL A 31 4.53 -16.52 -2.73
C VAL A 31 4.31 -15.01 -2.85
N THR A 32 4.08 -14.54 -4.08
CA THR A 32 3.70 -13.16 -4.39
C THR A 32 2.23 -13.10 -4.80
N VAL A 33 1.43 -12.25 -4.16
CA VAL A 33 0.01 -12.09 -4.45
C VAL A 33 -0.32 -10.62 -4.70
N GLN A 34 -1.20 -10.34 -5.65
CA GLN A 34 -1.64 -8.97 -5.94
C GLN A 34 -2.80 -8.56 -5.04
N LEU A 35 -2.49 -7.96 -3.90
CA LEU A 35 -3.47 -7.61 -2.86
C LEU A 35 -3.92 -6.15 -2.97
N PRO A 36 -5.17 -5.82 -2.61
CA PRO A 36 -5.62 -4.44 -2.59
C PRO A 36 -5.05 -3.66 -1.40
N ILE A 37 -4.67 -2.40 -1.66
CA ILE A 37 -4.15 -1.47 -0.65
C ILE A 37 -5.34 -0.85 0.08
N LEU A 38 -5.33 -0.95 1.41
CA LEU A 38 -6.36 -0.37 2.28
C LEU A 38 -5.98 1.08 2.66
N SER A 39 -4.75 1.28 3.13
CA SER A 39 -4.30 2.59 3.60
C SER A 39 -2.78 2.71 3.61
N VAL A 40 -2.27 3.94 3.59
CA VAL A 40 -0.84 4.24 3.78
C VAL A 40 -0.65 4.68 5.23
N LYS A 41 0.23 3.99 5.98
CA LYS A 41 0.45 4.27 7.41
C LYS A 41 1.64 5.17 7.66
N LYS A 42 2.79 4.85 7.06
CA LYS A 42 4.05 5.55 7.33
C LYS A 42 4.86 5.74 6.06
N ASN A 43 5.41 6.93 5.89
CA ASN A 43 6.34 7.26 4.82
C ASN A 43 7.61 7.78 5.50
N PRO A 44 8.79 7.20 5.22
CA PRO A 44 10.03 7.58 5.87
C PRO A 44 10.49 9.01 5.53
N GLN A 45 10.08 9.56 4.39
CA GLN A 45 10.56 10.87 3.94
C GLN A 45 9.85 12.03 4.64
N ASN A 46 8.52 11.97 4.76
CA ASN A 46 7.74 13.05 5.37
C ASN A 46 6.35 12.56 5.82
N PRO A 47 5.86 12.93 7.02
CA PRO A 47 4.48 12.67 7.43
C PRO A 47 3.43 13.36 6.54
N LEU A 48 3.75 14.45 5.84
CA LEU A 48 2.82 15.01 4.84
C LEU A 48 2.55 14.02 3.69
N TYR A 49 3.53 13.18 3.34
CA TYR A 49 3.39 12.18 2.28
C TYR A 49 2.53 10.99 2.71
N THR A 50 2.42 10.70 4.01
CA THR A 50 1.44 9.71 4.50
C THR A 50 0.02 10.22 4.32
N GLN A 51 -0.23 11.49 4.66
CA GLN A 51 -1.55 12.11 4.49
C GLN A 51 -1.96 12.22 3.02
N LEU A 52 -1.01 12.53 2.13
CA LEU A 52 -1.26 12.57 0.69
C LEU A 52 -1.37 11.18 0.06
N GLY A 53 -0.87 10.13 0.73
CA GLY A 53 -0.88 8.75 0.27
C GLY A 53 0.17 8.46 -0.80
N VAL A 54 1.34 9.10 -0.73
CA VAL A 54 2.43 8.87 -1.67
C VAL A 54 3.11 7.54 -1.36
N LEU A 55 3.29 6.71 -2.39
CA LEU A 55 3.91 5.39 -2.32
C LEU A 55 5.36 5.47 -2.81
N THR A 56 6.29 5.69 -1.89
CA THR A 56 7.73 5.69 -2.16
C THR A 56 8.37 4.43 -1.60
N LYS A 57 9.60 4.11 -2.03
CA LYS A 57 10.35 3.03 -1.40
C LYS A 57 10.43 3.23 0.12
N GLY A 58 10.15 2.15 0.85
CA GLY A 58 10.12 2.13 2.31
C GLY A 58 8.81 2.61 2.94
N THR A 59 7.78 2.98 2.17
CA THR A 59 6.46 3.26 2.76
C THR A 59 5.85 2.00 3.35
N ILE A 60 5.27 2.14 4.55
CA ILE A 60 4.45 1.12 5.19
C ILE A 60 3.00 1.33 4.76
N ILE A 61 2.46 0.30 4.13
CA ILE A 61 1.08 0.22 3.67
C ILE A 61 0.34 -0.87 4.44
N GLU A 62 -0.96 -0.67 4.60
CA GLU A 62 -1.89 -1.68 5.08
C GLU A 62 -2.54 -2.35 3.86
N VAL A 63 -2.39 -3.66 3.76
CA VAL A 63 -2.88 -4.48 2.64
C VAL A 63 -3.90 -5.48 3.13
N ASN A 64 -4.90 -5.75 2.27
CA ASN A 64 -5.90 -6.75 2.58
C ASN A 64 -5.33 -8.15 2.36
N VAL A 65 -5.28 -8.97 3.42
CA VAL A 65 -4.74 -10.34 3.37
C VAL A 65 -5.81 -11.42 3.45
N SER A 66 -7.10 -11.07 3.26
CA SER A 66 -8.19 -12.05 3.30
C SER A 66 -8.02 -13.17 2.27
N GLU A 67 -7.39 -12.90 1.12
CA GLU A 67 -7.08 -13.92 0.10
C GLU A 67 -5.99 -14.91 0.52
N LEU A 68 -5.15 -14.57 1.52
CA LEU A 68 -4.12 -15.46 2.05
C LEU A 68 -4.65 -16.43 3.11
N GLY A 69 -5.90 -16.27 3.56
CA GLY A 69 -6.51 -17.17 4.54
C GLY A 69 -5.83 -17.18 5.92
N LEU A 70 -5.05 -16.14 6.24
CA LEU A 70 -4.34 -16.06 7.51
C LEU A 70 -5.32 -15.98 8.67
N VAL A 71 -5.18 -16.90 9.63
CA VAL A 71 -5.96 -16.93 10.86
C VAL A 71 -5.08 -16.61 12.05
N THR A 72 -5.59 -15.77 12.95
CA THR A 72 -4.95 -15.54 14.24
C THR A 72 -5.12 -16.76 15.14
N ALA A 73 -4.27 -16.93 16.16
CA ALA A 73 -4.38 -18.03 17.12
C ALA A 73 -5.74 -18.12 17.83
N GLY A 74 -6.50 -17.02 17.87
CA GLY A 74 -7.87 -16.96 18.37
C GLY A 74 -8.97 -17.29 17.34
N GLY A 75 -8.61 -17.87 16.19
CA GLY A 75 -9.56 -18.30 15.15
C GLY A 75 -10.19 -17.17 14.32
N LYS A 76 -9.78 -15.91 14.53
CA LYS A 76 -10.27 -14.77 13.73
C LYS A 76 -9.46 -14.63 12.44
N VAL A 77 -10.15 -14.46 11.32
CA VAL A 77 -9.55 -14.20 10.01
C VAL A 77 -8.85 -12.83 10.04
N ALA A 78 -7.57 -12.81 9.69
CA ALA A 78 -6.81 -11.59 9.52
C ALA A 78 -7.19 -10.97 8.16
N TRP A 79 -7.68 -9.73 8.19
CA TRP A 79 -8.10 -9.00 7.00
C TRP A 79 -7.11 -7.90 6.61
N GLY A 80 -6.25 -7.46 7.51
CA GLY A 80 -5.28 -6.39 7.29
C GLY A 80 -3.92 -6.74 7.89
N ARG A 81 -2.86 -6.57 7.10
CA ARG A 81 -1.46 -6.66 7.55
C ARG A 81 -0.64 -5.52 7.00
N TYR A 82 0.45 -5.23 7.68
CA TYR A 82 1.41 -4.24 7.22
C TYR A 82 2.37 -4.83 6.20
N ALA A 83 2.66 -4.09 5.15
CA ALA A 83 3.66 -4.40 4.17
C ALA A 83 4.55 -3.19 3.92
N GLN A 84 5.81 -3.42 3.61
CA GLN A 84 6.77 -2.39 3.27
C GLN A 84 7.04 -2.41 1.77
N VAL A 85 6.88 -1.26 1.12
CA VAL A 85 7.20 -1.09 -0.31
C VAL A 85 8.71 -1.18 -0.52
N THR A 86 9.14 -2.03 -1.45
CA THR A 86 10.56 -2.32 -1.68
C THR A 86 11.13 -1.63 -2.92
N ASN A 87 10.26 -1.21 -3.85
CA ASN A 87 10.67 -0.61 -5.13
C ASN A 87 10.27 0.88 -5.24
N ASN A 88 10.72 1.52 -6.32
CA ASN A 88 10.29 2.86 -6.69
C ASN A 88 9.21 2.74 -7.77
N ALA A 89 7.95 2.90 -7.36
CA ALA A 89 6.80 2.77 -8.26
C ALA A 89 6.83 3.73 -9.46
N GLU A 90 7.52 4.87 -9.32
CA GLU A 90 7.71 5.88 -10.38
C GLU A 90 8.48 5.35 -11.59
N ASN A 91 9.42 4.41 -11.38
CA ASN A 91 10.26 3.87 -12.45
C ASN A 91 9.69 2.60 -13.07
N ASP A 92 9.07 1.74 -12.25
CA ASP A 92 8.69 0.39 -12.66
C ASP A 92 7.23 0.29 -13.12
N GLY A 93 6.39 1.28 -12.78
CA GLY A 93 4.95 1.24 -13.02
C GLY A 93 4.19 0.22 -12.15
N CYS A 94 4.89 -0.49 -11.26
CA CYS A 94 4.35 -1.49 -10.33
C CYS A 94 4.66 -1.10 -8.88
N VAL A 95 3.79 -1.50 -7.95
CA VAL A 95 4.04 -1.36 -6.51
C VAL A 95 4.35 -2.73 -5.95
N ASN A 96 5.61 -2.97 -5.59
CA ASN A 96 6.07 -4.20 -4.98
C ASN A 96 6.32 -3.97 -3.49
N ALA A 97 5.83 -4.89 -2.66
CA ALA A 97 5.95 -4.81 -1.22
C ALA A 97 6.23 -6.18 -0.61
N VAL A 98 6.80 -6.18 0.59
CA VAL A 98 7.04 -7.38 1.40
C VAL A 98 6.21 -7.28 2.67
N LEU A 99 5.53 -8.37 3.05
CA LEU A 99 4.78 -8.42 4.29
C LEU A 99 5.70 -8.30 5.50
N LEU A 100 5.27 -7.48 6.46
CA LEU A 100 5.84 -7.42 7.79
C LEU A 100 5.09 -8.46 8.64
N VAL A 101 5.74 -9.60 8.85
CA VAL A 101 5.24 -10.74 9.63
C VAL A 101 5.34 -10.44 11.11
#